data_AF-A0A6A0HZ59-F1
#
_entry.id   AF-A0A6A0HZ59-F1
#
_cell.length_a   1.000
_cell.length_b   1.000
_cell.length_c   1.000
_cell.angle_alpha   90.00
_cell.angle_beta   90.00
_cell.angle_gamma   90.00
#
_symmetry.space_group_name_H-M   'P 1'
#
loop_
_entity.id
_entity.type
_entity.pdbx_description
1 polymer ?
#
loop_
_entity_poly.entity_id
_entity_poly.type
_entity_poly.pdbx_seq_one_letter_code
_entity_poly.pdbx_strand_id
1 'polypeptide(L)'
;MTKLCDLNQAAKEKLLPEVNDKSGIGVHYIDAFIKPMNTTLADGTRVSCKRKGLKITLAAGTIKGEGLMRRLEVGKDPVVMLQAALQEAAKAAGVEMSITDTEIFISGFLKQLP
;
A
#
# COMPACT_ATOMS: atom_id res chain seq x y z
N MET A 1 9.72 -12.19 7.50
CA MET A 1 9.24 -10.96 6.84
C MET A 1 10.43 -10.15 6.40
N THR A 2 10.39 -9.60 5.18
CA THR A 2 11.45 -8.75 4.62
C THR A 2 11.00 -7.30 4.67
N LYS A 3 11.89 -6.39 5.09
CA LYS A 3 11.59 -4.95 5.06
C LYS A 3 11.40 -4.50 3.61
N LEU A 4 10.26 -3.89 3.33
CA LEU A 4 9.96 -3.28 2.04
C LEU A 4 10.51 -1.85 1.99
N CYS A 5 10.07 -1.00 2.90
CA CYS A 5 10.47 0.40 2.97
C CYS A 5 10.21 0.99 4.37
N ASP A 6 10.84 2.12 4.65
CA ASP A 6 10.40 3.01 5.72
C ASP A 6 9.08 3.70 5.34
N LEU A 7 8.23 3.95 6.33
CA LEU A 7 7.02 4.72 6.15
C LEU A 7 7.36 6.20 5.90
N ASN A 8 6.67 6.77 4.93
CA ASN A 8 6.68 8.22 4.74
C ASN A 8 5.82 8.89 5.82
N GLN A 9 6.42 9.27 6.95
CA GLN A 9 5.73 9.97 8.03
C GLN A 9 5.08 11.28 7.57
N ALA A 10 5.72 11.99 6.62
CA ALA A 10 5.19 13.22 6.04
C ALA A 10 3.95 13.00 5.16
N ALA A 11 3.56 11.74 4.86
CA ALA A 11 2.30 11.47 4.20
C ALA A 11 1.12 12.01 5.03
N LYS A 12 1.17 11.91 6.36
CA LYS A 12 0.08 12.37 7.25
C LYS A 12 -0.20 13.87 7.13
N GLU A 13 0.80 14.67 6.79
CA GLU A 13 0.64 16.11 6.54
C GLU A 13 -0.30 16.39 5.36
N LYS A 14 -0.48 15.42 4.45
CA LYS A 14 -1.43 15.50 3.33
C LYS A 14 -2.89 15.28 3.72
N LEU A 15 -3.16 14.96 4.99
CA LEU A 15 -4.52 14.87 5.55
C LEU A 15 -4.96 16.16 6.22
N LEU A 16 -4.08 17.16 6.35
CA LEU A 16 -4.44 18.45 6.95
C LEU A 16 -5.56 19.12 6.12
N PRO A 17 -6.51 19.82 6.77
CA PRO A 17 -7.65 20.44 6.09
C PRO A 17 -7.28 21.38 4.93
N GLU A 18 -6.12 22.02 5.02
CA GLU A 18 -5.57 22.94 4.00
C GLU A 18 -5.16 22.21 2.71
N VAL A 19 -4.89 20.90 2.80
CA VAL A 19 -4.42 20.05 1.69
C VAL A 19 -5.58 19.23 1.10
N ASN A 20 -6.83 19.64 1.36
CA ASN A 20 -8.03 18.95 0.90
C ASN A 20 -8.05 18.77 -0.63
N ASP A 21 -7.94 17.51 -1.05
CA ASP A 21 -7.88 17.11 -2.46
C ASP A 21 -9.26 16.98 -3.14
N LYS A 22 -10.36 17.28 -2.43
CA LYS A 22 -11.76 17.17 -2.86
C LYS A 22 -12.18 15.78 -3.36
N SER A 23 -11.33 14.75 -3.20
CA SER A 23 -11.63 13.37 -3.61
C SER A 23 -12.47 12.62 -2.58
N GLY A 24 -12.41 13.07 -1.33
CA GLY A 24 -12.96 12.40 -0.16
C GLY A 24 -12.29 11.06 0.18
N ILE A 25 -11.25 10.64 -0.54
CA ILE A 25 -10.48 9.42 -0.23
C ILE A 25 -9.05 9.72 0.22
N GLY A 26 -8.61 10.98 0.21
CA GLY A 26 -7.25 11.35 0.61
C GLY A 26 -6.20 10.89 -0.41
N VAL A 27 -6.46 11.11 -1.70
CA VAL A 27 -5.52 10.86 -2.81
C VAL A 27 -4.11 11.35 -2.51
N HIS A 28 -3.94 12.58 -2.00
CA HIS A 28 -2.61 13.11 -1.71
C HIS A 28 -1.88 12.34 -0.62
N TYR A 29 -2.61 11.93 0.43
CA TYR A 29 -2.09 11.06 1.49
C TYR A 29 -1.71 9.68 0.93
N ILE A 30 -2.60 9.05 0.17
CA ILE A 30 -2.38 7.71 -0.37
C ILE A 30 -1.15 7.69 -1.27
N ASP A 31 -1.08 8.62 -2.22
CA ASP A 31 0.03 8.67 -3.18
C ASP A 31 1.36 8.93 -2.47
N ALA A 32 1.37 9.78 -1.42
CA ALA A 32 2.54 10.00 -0.58
C ALA A 32 2.93 8.77 0.25
N PHE A 33 1.94 8.02 0.76
CA PHE A 33 2.14 6.84 1.59
C PHE A 33 2.69 5.66 0.79
N ILE A 34 2.13 5.37 -0.39
CA ILE A 34 2.53 4.19 -1.20
C ILE A 34 3.80 4.44 -2.02
N LYS A 35 4.24 5.69 -2.19
CA LYS A 35 5.42 6.03 -3.00
C LYS A 35 6.67 5.24 -2.61
N PRO A 36 7.07 5.13 -1.32
CA PRO A 36 8.27 4.38 -0.92
C PRO A 36 8.18 2.87 -1.16
N MET A 37 6.98 2.31 -1.30
CA MET A 37 6.78 0.87 -1.57
C MET A 37 7.26 0.46 -2.98
N ASN A 38 7.47 1.43 -3.87
CA ASN A 38 8.01 1.18 -5.22
C ASN A 38 9.53 1.07 -5.15
N THR A 39 10.02 -0.13 -4.89
CA THR A 39 11.46 -0.40 -4.65
C THR A 39 11.85 -1.80 -5.11
N THR A 40 13.13 -2.13 -5.01
CA THR A 40 13.67 -3.46 -5.27
C THR A 40 14.20 -4.03 -3.97
N LEU A 41 13.76 -5.24 -3.60
CA LEU A 41 14.26 -5.95 -2.42
C LEU A 41 15.72 -6.37 -2.62
N ALA A 42 16.40 -6.73 -1.53
CA ALA A 42 17.81 -7.16 -1.56
C ALA A 42 18.07 -8.40 -2.43
N ASP A 43 17.04 -9.23 -2.66
CA ASP A 43 17.09 -10.39 -3.54
C ASP A 43 16.83 -10.07 -5.03
N GLY A 44 16.66 -8.79 -5.38
CA GLY A 44 16.37 -8.33 -6.73
C GLY A 44 14.88 -8.32 -7.10
N THR A 45 13.98 -8.75 -6.21
CA THR A 45 12.54 -8.72 -6.45
C THR A 45 12.03 -7.28 -6.52
N ARG A 46 11.50 -6.88 -7.66
CA ARG A 46 10.85 -5.57 -7.82
C ARG A 46 9.48 -5.58 -7.16
N VAL A 47 9.24 -4.63 -6.25
CA VAL A 47 7.94 -4.38 -5.64
C VAL A 47 7.38 -3.06 -6.17
N SER A 48 6.08 -3.05 -6.43
CA SER A 48 5.36 -1.84 -6.79
C SER A 48 3.99 -1.79 -6.12
N CYS A 49 3.63 -0.60 -5.67
CA CYS A 49 2.32 -0.29 -5.14
C CYS A 49 1.83 0.98 -5.84
N LYS A 50 0.68 0.89 -6.51
CA LYS A 50 0.10 2.01 -7.25
C LYS A 50 -1.40 2.11 -7.06
N ARG A 51 -1.90 3.34 -7.11
CA ARG A 51 -3.32 3.65 -7.10
C ARG A 51 -3.81 3.97 -8.51
N LYS A 52 -5.00 3.49 -8.88
CA LYS A 52 -5.76 3.94 -10.05
C LYS A 52 -7.22 4.17 -9.65
N GLY A 53 -7.61 5.42 -9.50
CA GLY A 53 -8.92 5.77 -8.92
C GLY A 53 -9.01 5.27 -7.47
N LEU A 54 -10.00 4.42 -7.18
CA LEU A 54 -10.22 3.79 -5.87
C LEU A 54 -9.43 2.49 -5.68
N LYS A 55 -8.76 1.98 -6.72
CA LYS A 55 -8.08 0.69 -6.66
C LYS A 55 -6.61 0.84 -6.28
N ILE A 56 -6.14 0.00 -5.37
CA ILE A 56 -4.74 -0.23 -5.05
C ILE A 56 -4.29 -1.52 -5.71
N THR A 57 -3.17 -1.48 -6.43
CA THR A 57 -2.53 -2.67 -7.01
C THR A 57 -1.15 -2.82 -6.36
N LEU A 58 -0.95 -3.96 -5.69
CA LEU A 58 0.34 -4.39 -5.17
C LEU A 58 0.89 -5.47 -6.10
N ALA A 59 2.15 -5.34 -6.52
CA ALA A 59 2.84 -6.36 -7.28
C ALA A 59 4.26 -6.54 -6.74
N ALA A 60 4.75 -7.77 -6.76
CA ALA A 60 6.08 -8.11 -6.32
C ALA A 60 6.61 -9.26 -7.18
N GLY A 61 7.63 -9.00 -7.99
CA GLY A 61 8.05 -9.91 -9.05
C GLY A 61 6.90 -10.20 -10.02
N THR A 62 6.50 -11.47 -10.15
CA THR A 62 5.44 -11.93 -11.05
C THR A 62 4.05 -12.00 -10.40
N ILE A 63 3.97 -11.90 -9.07
CA ILE A 63 2.69 -11.94 -8.35
C ILE A 63 2.11 -10.54 -8.19
N LYS A 64 0.78 -10.46 -8.21
CA LYS A 64 0.05 -9.20 -8.06
C LYS A 64 -1.31 -9.45 -7.43
N GLY A 65 -1.79 -8.45 -6.71
CA GLY A 65 -3.10 -8.43 -6.08
C GLY A 65 -3.68 -7.03 -6.10
N GLU A 66 -5.00 -6.96 -5.98
CA GLU A 66 -5.75 -5.71 -6.01
C GLU A 66 -6.62 -5.61 -4.76
N GLY A 67 -6.79 -4.38 -4.28
CA GLY A 67 -7.70 -4.03 -3.18
C GLY A 67 -8.40 -2.71 -3.45
N LEU A 68 -9.53 -2.48 -2.79
CA LEU A 68 -10.40 -1.35 -3.09
C LEU A 68 -10.60 -0.43 -1.88
N MET A 69 -10.53 0.88 -2.12
CA MET A 69 -10.79 1.92 -1.11
C MET A 69 -12.31 2.01 -0.82
N ARG A 70 -12.82 1.14 0.07
CA ARG A 70 -14.27 0.93 0.30
C ARG A 70 -14.83 1.80 1.42
N ARG A 71 -15.05 3.08 1.15
CA ARG A 71 -15.61 4.03 2.13
C ARG A 71 -16.86 3.52 2.86
N LEU A 72 -17.77 2.86 2.15
CA LEU A 72 -19.03 2.37 2.72
C LEU A 72 -18.84 1.20 3.69
N GLU A 73 -17.79 0.41 3.50
CA GLU A 73 -17.52 -0.77 4.32
C GLU A 73 -16.62 -0.44 5.52
N VAL A 74 -15.63 0.46 5.34
CA VAL A 74 -14.59 0.72 6.36
C VAL A 74 -14.58 2.15 6.90
N GLY A 75 -15.44 3.03 6.39
CA GLY A 75 -15.59 4.41 6.86
C GLY A 75 -14.87 5.47 6.01
N LYS A 76 -14.97 6.73 6.44
CA LYS A 76 -14.49 7.90 5.69
C LYS A 76 -13.01 8.21 5.88
N ASP A 77 -12.36 7.59 6.86
CA ASP A 77 -10.96 7.86 7.18
C ASP A 77 -10.04 7.28 6.07
N PRO A 78 -9.28 8.11 5.34
CA PRO A 78 -8.32 7.67 4.33
C PRO A 78 -7.28 6.68 4.85
N VAL A 79 -6.87 6.79 6.11
CA VAL A 79 -5.88 5.90 6.73
C VAL A 79 -6.46 4.49 6.83
N VAL A 80 -7.68 4.37 7.37
CA VAL A 80 -8.38 3.09 7.52
C VAL A 80 -8.70 2.49 6.16
N MET A 81 -9.18 3.31 5.21
CA MET A 81 -9.46 2.83 3.85
C MET A 81 -8.19 2.30 3.15
N LEU A 82 -7.06 3.00 3.29
CA LEU A 82 -5.81 2.57 2.68
C LEU A 82 -5.27 1.29 3.30
N GLN A 83 -5.31 1.18 4.63
CA GLN A 83 -4.88 -0.04 5.31
C GLN A 83 -5.72 -1.25 4.87
N ALA A 84 -7.05 -1.11 4.80
CA ALA A 84 -7.92 -2.18 4.33
C ALA A 84 -7.61 -2.58 2.89
N ALA A 85 -7.45 -1.60 1.97
CA ALA A 85 -7.14 -1.86 0.58
C ALA A 85 -5.76 -2.52 0.39
N LEU A 86 -4.76 -2.13 1.18
CA LEU A 86 -3.43 -2.74 1.16
C LEU A 86 -3.47 -4.21 1.64
N GLN A 87 -4.24 -4.49 2.69
CA GLN A 87 -4.42 -5.86 3.18
C GLN A 87 -5.18 -6.74 2.18
N GLU A 88 -6.22 -6.22 1.53
CA GLU A 88 -6.93 -6.92 0.44
C GLU A 88 -5.98 -7.21 -0.73
N ALA A 89 -5.19 -6.22 -1.17
CA ALA A 89 -4.22 -6.39 -2.24
C ALA A 89 -3.11 -7.38 -1.89
N ALA A 90 -2.59 -7.35 -0.65
CA ALA A 90 -1.60 -8.31 -0.18
C ALA A 90 -2.15 -9.74 -0.20
N LYS A 91 -3.32 -9.95 0.41
CA LYS A 91 -4.01 -11.24 0.42
C LYS A 91 -4.27 -11.75 -1.01
N ALA A 92 -4.74 -10.90 -1.91
CA ALA A 92 -5.01 -11.26 -3.30
C ALA A 92 -3.73 -11.61 -4.09
N ALA A 93 -2.59 -11.01 -3.74
CA ALA A 93 -1.30 -11.35 -4.32
C ALA A 93 -0.70 -12.64 -3.74
N GLY A 94 -1.29 -13.19 -2.67
CA GLY A 94 -0.71 -14.31 -1.93
C GLY A 94 0.49 -13.91 -1.06
N VAL A 95 0.58 -12.64 -0.66
CA VAL A 95 1.62 -12.13 0.24
C VAL A 95 1.03 -11.72 1.57
N GLU A 96 1.84 -11.79 2.61
CA GLU A 96 1.54 -11.20 3.91
C GLU A 96 2.17 -9.81 3.96
N MET A 97 1.45 -8.84 4.52
CA MET A 97 1.93 -7.48 4.70
C MET A 97 1.75 -7.05 6.16
N SER A 98 2.82 -6.54 6.76
CA SER A 98 2.80 -5.91 8.07
C SER A 98 3.19 -4.44 7.94
N ILE A 99 2.38 -3.56 8.51
CA ILE A 99 2.61 -2.11 8.54
C ILE A 99 2.77 -1.74 10.01
N THR A 100 3.95 -1.28 10.40
CA THR A 100 4.22 -0.79 11.75
C THR A 100 4.05 0.73 11.80
N ASP A 101 4.43 1.36 12.91
CA ASP A 101 4.44 2.82 13.00
C ASP A 101 5.48 3.47 12.10
N THR A 102 6.54 2.75 11.73
CA THR A 102 7.70 3.30 11.02
C THR A 102 8.08 2.58 9.73
N GLU A 103 7.61 1.35 9.52
CA GLU A 103 8.14 0.47 8.46
C GLU A 103 7.03 -0.38 7.85
N ILE A 104 7.24 -0.80 6.60
CA ILE A 104 6.41 -1.80 5.93
C ILE A 104 7.24 -3.05 5.67
N PHE A 105 6.66 -4.20 5.95
CA PHE A 105 7.23 -5.52 5.73
C PHE A 105 6.33 -6.38 4.86
N ILE A 106 6.94 -7.30 4.11
CA ILE A 106 6.25 -8.23 3.23
C ILE A 106 6.88 -9.64 3.30
N SER A 107 6.05 -10.68 3.20
CA SER A 107 6.45 -12.11 3.12
C SER A 107 5.52 -12.89 2.20
N GLY A 108 5.82 -14.16 1.93
CA GLY A 108 4.95 -15.03 1.13
C GLY A 108 5.37 -15.20 -0.33
N PHE A 109 6.54 -14.68 -0.73
CA PHE A 109 7.18 -15.06 -2.00
C PHE A 109 7.69 -16.50 -1.90
N LEU A 110 6.79 -17.48 -1.93
CA LEU A 110 7.21 -18.84 -2.26
C LEU A 110 7.91 -18.74 -3.61
N LYS A 111 9.22 -18.95 -3.59
CA LYS A 111 10.02 -19.20 -4.79
C LYS A 111 9.20 -20.16 -5.63
N GLN A 112 8.67 -19.70 -6.76
CA GLN A 112 8.35 -20.62 -7.84
C GLN A 112 9.72 -21.16 -8.26
N LEU A 113 10.12 -22.25 -7.59
CA LEU A 113 11.18 -23.12 -8.08
C LEU A 113 10.75 -23.56 -9.48
N PRO A 114 11.71 -23.64 -10.42
CA PRO A 114 11.44 -23.99 -11.82
C PRO A 114 10.74 -25.34 -11.96
#